data_AF-A0A0G1YTL9-F1
#
_entry.id   AF-A0A0G1YTL9-F1
#
_cell.length_a   1.000
_cell.length_b   1.000
_cell.length_c   1.000
_cell.angle_alpha   90.00
_cell.angle_beta   90.00
_cell.angle_gamma   90.00
#
_symmetry.space_group_name_H-M   'P 1'
#
loop_
_entity.id
_entity.type
_entity.pdbx_description
1 polymer ?
#
loop_
_entity_poly.entity_id
_entity_poly.type
_entity_poly.pdbx_seq_one_letter_code
_entity_poly.pdbx_strand_id
1 'polypeptide(L)'
;MREKVDAETFIKTWQEGDSIMEIAKDLGVKETYVKNRAGMFRQKGVPLKKFRSRVALDIEGLAALAAKYGPTASVSKRPPAPKKSRK
;
A
#
# COMPACT_ATOMS: atom_id res chain seq x y z
N MET A 1 21.59 -6.87 6.85
CA MET A 1 20.83 -8.02 7.37
C MET A 1 19.34 -7.72 7.26
N ARG A 2 18.50 -8.66 6.81
CA ARG A 2 17.04 -8.55 6.98
C ARG A 2 16.73 -9.13 8.35
N GLU A 3 16.56 -8.29 9.36
CA GLU A 3 16.09 -8.76 10.67
C GLU A 3 14.69 -9.36 10.47
N LYS A 4 14.62 -10.68 10.60
CA LYS A 4 13.36 -11.42 10.59
C LYS A 4 12.73 -11.20 11.96
N VAL A 5 11.94 -10.15 12.10
CA VAL A 5 10.99 -10.04 13.23
C VAL A 5 10.04 -11.23 13.13
N ASP A 6 9.70 -11.88 14.24
CA ASP A 6 8.71 -12.97 14.17
C ASP A 6 7.28 -12.42 13.97
N ALA A 7 6.38 -13.24 13.44
CA ALA A 7 4.99 -12.84 13.26
C ALA A 7 4.30 -12.55 14.61
N GLU A 8 4.59 -13.34 15.64
CA GLU A 8 4.00 -13.15 16.97
C GLU A 8 4.45 -11.81 17.59
N THR A 9 5.77 -11.55 17.57
CA THR A 9 6.33 -10.29 18.05
C THR A 9 5.75 -9.10 17.30
N PHE A 10 5.64 -9.18 15.97
CA PHE A 10 5.06 -8.10 15.17
C PHE A 10 3.61 -7.81 15.56
N ILE A 11 2.77 -8.84 15.71
CA ILE A 11 1.35 -8.66 16.03
C ILE A 11 1.21 -8.07 17.43
N LYS A 12 1.99 -8.54 18.40
CA LYS A 12 1.97 -7.99 19.76
C LYS A 12 2.33 -6.50 19.77
N THR A 13 3.47 -6.14 19.20
CA THR A 13 3.90 -4.73 19.11
C THR A 13 2.92 -3.88 18.30
N TRP A 14 2.28 -4.44 17.26
CA TRP A 14 1.27 -3.73 16.48
C TRP A 14 0.00 -3.41 17.28
N GLN A 15 -0.45 -4.31 18.14
CA GLN A 15 -1.65 -4.11 18.96
C GLN A 15 -1.40 -3.12 20.11
N GLU A 16 -0.21 -3.20 20.71
CA GLU A 16 0.23 -2.31 21.80
C GLU A 16 0.59 -0.91 21.29
N GLY A 17 1.16 -0.79 20.09
CA GLY A 17 1.57 0.48 19.52
C GLY A 17 0.41 1.41 19.14
N ASP A 18 0.70 2.71 19.14
CA ASP A 18 -0.23 3.76 18.72
C ASP A 18 0.03 4.29 17.31
N SER A 19 1.26 4.15 16.82
CA SER A 19 1.66 4.57 15.48
C SER A 19 2.59 3.58 14.79
N ILE A 20 2.56 3.58 13.45
CA ILE A 20 3.46 2.77 12.61
C ILE A 20 4.92 3.16 12.86
N MET A 21 5.18 4.44 13.18
CA MET A 21 6.52 4.95 13.45
C MET A 21 7.10 4.40 14.76
N GLU A 22 6.31 4.36 15.83
CA GLU A 22 6.70 3.74 17.10
C GLU A 22 6.96 2.25 16.93
N ILE A 23 6.06 1.54 16.24
CA ILE A 23 6.23 0.11 15.96
C ILE A 23 7.53 -0.16 15.18
N ALA A 24 7.85 0.69 14.20
CA ALA A 24 9.09 0.57 13.44
C ALA A 24 10.33 0.77 14.33
N LYS A 25 10.27 1.77 15.23
CA LYS A 25 11.34 2.05 16.19
C LYS A 25 11.53 0.91 17.20
N ASP A 26 10.45 0.40 17.78
CA ASP A 26 10.46 -0.67 18.78
C ASP A 26 10.98 -1.99 18.20
N LEU A 27 10.64 -2.26 16.94
CA LEU A 27 11.11 -3.44 16.22
C LEU A 27 12.50 -3.25 15.57
N GLY A 28 13.09 -2.05 15.62
CA GLY A 28 14.37 -1.76 14.97
C GLY A 28 14.34 -1.83 13.44
N VAL A 29 13.16 -1.75 12.82
CA VAL A 29 12.98 -1.93 11.37
C VAL A 29 12.52 -0.64 10.68
N LYS A 30 12.59 -0.63 9.34
CA LYS A 30 12.07 0.49 8.54
C LYS A 30 10.54 0.51 8.56
N GLU A 31 9.95 1.71 8.57
CA GLU A 31 8.49 1.89 8.50
C GLU A 31 7.86 1.22 7.26
N THR A 32 8.57 1.24 6.13
CA THR A 32 8.14 0.56 4.89
C THR A 32 8.00 -0.95 5.07
N TYR A 33 8.88 -1.58 5.86
CA TYR A 33 8.78 -2.98 6.20
C TYR A 33 7.52 -3.26 7.02
N VAL A 34 7.25 -2.42 8.02
CA VAL A 34 6.06 -2.53 8.88
C VAL A 34 4.78 -2.40 8.05
N LYS A 35 4.69 -1.39 7.18
CA LYS A 35 3.53 -1.18 6.27
C LYS A 35 3.29 -2.38 5.37
N ASN A 36 4.35 -2.88 4.72
CA ASN A 36 4.26 -4.02 3.82
C ASN A 36 3.79 -5.28 4.57
N ARG A 37 4.36 -5.52 5.76
CA ARG A 37 4.03 -6.70 6.57
C ARG A 37 2.59 -6.66 7.11
N ALA A 38 2.13 -5.51 7.59
CA ALA A 38 0.74 -5.31 7.98
C ALA A 38 -0.23 -5.50 6.79
N GLY A 39 0.15 -5.03 5.59
CA GLY A 39 -0.61 -5.27 4.36
C GLY A 39 -0.76 -6.75 4.05
N MET A 40 0.34 -7.51 4.12
CA MET A 40 0.34 -8.97 3.91
C MET A 40 -0.56 -9.70 4.91
N PHE A 41 -0.52 -9.32 6.19
CA PHE A 41 -1.37 -9.91 7.21
C PHE A 41 -2.86 -9.64 6.96
N ARG A 42 -3.22 -8.41 6.56
CA ARG A 42 -4.60 -8.07 6.20
C ARG A 42 -5.10 -8.83 4.96
N GLN A 43 -4.25 -9.01 3.95
CA GLN A 43 -4.58 -9.82 2.77
C GLN A 43 -4.85 -11.28 3.15
N LYS A 44 -4.19 -11.79 4.19
CA LYS A 44 -4.39 -13.14 4.73
C LYS A 44 -5.53 -13.24 5.75
N GLY A 45 -6.29 -12.18 5.98
CA GLY A 45 -7.42 -12.17 6.92
C GLY A 45 -7.03 -12.08 8.40
N VAL A 46 -5.77 -11.75 8.72
CA VAL A 46 -5.33 -11.57 10.11
C VAL A 46 -5.90 -10.24 10.64
N PRO A 47 -6.64 -10.25 11.76
CA PRO A 47 -7.19 -9.04 12.34
C PRO A 47 -6.08 -8.21 12.98
N LEU A 48 -5.89 -6.99 12.47
CA LEU A 48 -4.92 -6.02 12.97
C LEU A 48 -5.63 -4.72 13.32
N LYS A 49 -5.25 -4.09 14.46
CA LYS A 49 -5.70 -2.74 14.85
C LYS A 49 -5.55 -1.79 13.66
N LYS A 50 -6.58 -0.99 13.40
CA LYS A 50 -6.54 0.05 12.36
C LYS A 50 -6.08 1.35 13.00
N PHE A 51 -4.92 1.85 12.59
CA PHE A 51 -4.52 3.22 12.88
C PHE A 51 -5.39 4.16 12.04
N ARG A 52 -6.07 5.11 12.70
CA ARG A 52 -6.72 6.19 11.97
C ARG A 52 -5.62 7.07 11.37
N SER A 53 -5.64 7.24 10.05
CA SER A 53 -4.82 8.27 9.43
C SER A 53 -5.26 9.62 10.00
N ARG A 54 -4.34 10.37 10.59
CA ARG A 54 -4.61 11.75 11.06
C ARG A 54 -4.61 12.76 9.90
N VAL A 55 -4.33 12.33 8.68
CA VAL A 55 -4.32 13.23 7.52
C VAL A 55 -5.76 13.50 7.11
N ALA A 56 -6.26 14.69 7.46
CA ALA A 56 -7.43 15.26 6.81
C ALA A 56 -7.04 15.56 5.36
N LEU A 57 -7.44 14.71 4.44
CA LEU A 57 -7.26 14.96 3.01
C LEU A 57 -8.45 15.78 2.53
N ASP A 58 -8.17 16.92 1.88
CA ASP A 58 -9.18 17.64 1.12
C ASP A 58 -9.49 16.86 -0.16
N ILE A 59 -10.59 16.11 -0.10
CA ILE A 59 -11.03 15.24 -1.20
C ILE A 59 -11.52 16.08 -2.39
N GLU A 60 -12.09 17.26 -2.16
CA GLU A 60 -12.62 18.12 -3.23
C GLU A 60 -11.49 18.73 -4.06
N GLY A 61 -10.44 19.26 -3.41
CA GLY A 61 -9.26 19.77 -4.09
C GLY A 61 -8.52 18.70 -4.91
N LEU A 62 -8.42 17.48 -4.37
CA LEU A 62 -7.84 16.33 -5.07
C LEU A 62 -8.68 15.88 -6.26
N ALA A 63 -10.01 15.86 -6.14
CA ALA A 63 -10.92 15.52 -7.23
C ALA A 63 -10.86 16.55 -8.37
N ALA A 64 -10.81 17.85 -8.05
CA ALA A 64 -10.65 18.91 -9.04
C ALA A 64 -9.32 18.82 -9.80
N LEU A 65 -8.22 18.49 -9.10
CA LEU A 65 -6.93 18.20 -9.73
C LEU A 65 -7.00 16.95 -10.62
N ALA A 66 -7.64 15.88 -10.16
CA ALA A 66 -7.82 14.66 -10.96
C ALA A 66 -8.69 14.89 -12.20
N ALA A 67 -9.66 15.81 -12.15
CA ALA A 67 -10.43 16.21 -13.32
C ALA A 67 -9.59 17.06 -14.29
N LYS A 68 -8.75 17.96 -13.77
CA LYS A 68 -7.85 18.80 -14.56
C LYS A 68 -6.73 18.02 -15.25
N TYR A 69 -6.24 16.95 -14.62
CA TYR A 69 -5.15 16.09 -15.11
C TYR A 69 -5.62 14.66 -15.45
N GLY A 70 -6.93 14.43 -15.53
CA GLY A 70 -7.55 13.17 -15.93
C GLY A 70 -7.16 12.81 -17.36
N PRO A 71 -7.30 11.53 -17.76
CA PRO A 71 -6.51 10.97 -18.85
C PRO A 71 -6.77 11.74 -20.14
N THR A 72 -5.80 12.54 -20.57
CA THR A 72 -5.67 12.85 -21.98
C THR A 72 -5.51 11.50 -22.67
N ALA A 73 -6.49 11.19 -23.52
CA ALA A 73 -6.48 10.02 -24.36
C ALA A 73 -5.20 10.03 -25.22
N SER A 74 -4.14 9.38 -24.74
CA SER A 74 -3.14 8.77 -25.59
C SER A 74 -3.35 7.26 -25.53
N VAL A 75 -4.54 6.85 -25.98
CA VAL A 75 -4.68 5.59 -26.71
C VAL A 75 -3.84 5.75 -27.97
N SER A 76 -2.53 5.56 -27.85
CA SER A 76 -1.64 5.49 -28.99
C SER A 76 -1.95 4.19 -29.72
N LYS A 77 -2.65 4.36 -30.84
CA LYS A 77 -3.04 3.37 -31.86
C LYS A 77 -1.92 2.35 -32.11
N ARG A 78 -1.97 1.17 -31.48
CA ARG A 78 -1.31 0.00 -32.07
C ARG A 78 -2.24 -0.54 -33.15
N PRO A 79 -1.82 -0.61 -34.43
CA PRO A 79 -2.62 -1.28 -35.43
C PRO A 79 -2.80 -2.74 -35.02
N PRO A 80 -3.97 -3.36 -35.28
CA PRO A 80 -4.17 -4.76 -34.96
C PRO A 80 -3.12 -5.60 -35.68
N ALA A 81 -2.40 -6.43 -34.93
CA ALA A 81 -1.40 -7.34 -35.49
C ALA A 81 -2.05 -8.20 -36.58
N PRO A 82 -1.40 -8.41 -37.75
CA PRO A 82 -1.96 -9.25 -38.79
C PRO A 82 -2.14 -10.66 -38.23
N LYS A 83 -3.38 -11.16 -38.27
CA LYS A 83 -3.69 -12.55 -37.93
C LYS A 83 -2.90 -13.44 -38.89
N LYS A 84 -1.89 -14.15 -38.37
CA LYS A 84 -1.25 -15.23 -39.12
C LYS A 84 -2.31 -16.32 -39.32
N SER A 85 -2.94 -16.32 -40.49
CA SER A 85 -3.72 -17.45 -40.98
C SER A 85 -2.78 -18.63 -41.10
N ARG A 86 -3.01 -19.65 -40.27
CA ARG A 86 -2.35 -20.95 -40.38
C ARG A 86 -3.13 -21.73 -41.45
N LYS A 87 -2.53 -21.91 -42.62
CA LYS A 87 -2.98 -22.86 -43.64
C LYS A 87 -1.81 -23.78 -43.97
#